data_AF-A0A966AKR2-F1
#
_entry.id   AF-A0A966AKR2-F1
#
_cell.length_a   1.000
_cell.length_b   1.000
_cell.length_c   1.000
_cell.angle_alpha   90.00
_cell.angle_beta   90.00
_cell.angle_gamma   90.00
#
_symmetry.space_group_name_H-M   'P 1'
#
loop_
_entity.id
_entity.type
_entity.pdbx_description
1 polymer ?
#
loop_
_entity_poly.entity_id
_entity_poly.type
_entity_poly.pdbx_seq_one_letter_code
_entity_poly.pdbx_strand_id
1 'polypeptide(L)'
;LVLLPLFVVTALGIVFFTFSLSGNLLAAPFNGLLAEAVECHITGVPIPGGGMRKMMLDLGRTVVSVLRKLAYIVLRAIPVLLLFWIPGLNLAAPVIWILFGAWMLAISYVDYPMGNHGLSFPEQRRQLGQRRYLALGFGGAAMFALAIPLVNFLVIPAAVAGATILWVERLEKVQAAADGEQADAAESTRQENC
;
A
#
# COMPACT_ATOMS: atom_id res chain seq x y z
N LEU A 1 37.54 12.09 -18.76
CA LEU A 1 36.34 11.85 -19.60
C LEU A 1 35.24 11.04 -18.91
N VAL A 2 35.56 10.06 -18.04
CA VAL A 2 34.55 9.23 -17.31
C VAL A 2 33.96 9.90 -16.06
N LEU A 3 34.69 10.84 -15.44
CA LEU A 3 34.22 11.56 -14.25
C LEU A 3 33.01 12.48 -14.52
N LEU A 4 32.95 13.11 -15.70
CA LEU A 4 31.83 13.98 -16.08
C LEU A 4 30.50 13.21 -16.25
N PRO A 5 30.40 12.13 -17.04
CA PRO A 5 29.16 11.36 -17.14
C PRO A 5 28.79 10.71 -15.81
N LEU A 6 29.75 10.25 -15.00
CA LEU A 6 29.47 9.73 -13.66
C LEU A 6 28.87 10.81 -12.74
N PHE A 7 29.43 12.03 -12.76
CA PHE A 7 28.91 13.16 -12.02
C PHE A 7 27.50 13.53 -12.48
N VAL A 8 27.25 13.61 -13.79
CA VAL A 8 25.94 13.93 -14.36
C VAL A 8 24.89 12.87 -13.99
N VAL A 9 25.20 11.57 -14.14
CA VAL A 9 24.28 10.48 -13.79
C VAL A 9 23.97 10.50 -12.29
N THR A 10 24.98 10.71 -11.45
CA THR A 10 24.78 10.79 -10.00
C THR A 10 23.92 11.99 -9.62
N ALA A 11 24.22 13.18 -10.17
CA ALA A 11 23.46 14.39 -9.92
C ALA A 11 22.01 14.26 -10.40
N LEU A 12 21.78 13.71 -11.60
CA LEU A 12 20.43 13.43 -12.11
C LEU A 12 19.68 12.44 -11.22
N GLY A 13 20.36 11.39 -10.75
CA GLY A 13 19.79 10.42 -9.81
C GLY A 13 19.34 11.10 -8.50
N ILE A 14 20.21 11.91 -7.89
CA ILE A 14 19.88 12.67 -6.67
C ILE A 14 18.65 13.55 -6.91
N VAL A 15 18.66 14.37 -7.97
CA VAL A 15 17.55 15.26 -8.30
C VAL A 15 16.26 14.47 -8.53
N PHE A 16 16.30 13.38 -9.29
CA PHE A 16 15.15 12.53 -9.57
C PHE A 16 14.56 11.91 -8.30
N PHE A 17 15.40 11.32 -7.43
CA PHE A 17 14.93 10.67 -6.21
C PHE A 17 14.42 11.68 -5.19
N THR A 18 15.09 12.82 -5.02
CA THR A 18 14.62 13.90 -4.14
C THR A 18 13.29 14.45 -4.62
N PHE A 19 13.16 14.77 -5.91
CA PHE A 19 11.91 15.25 -6.48
C PHE A 19 10.78 14.21 -6.34
N SER A 20 11.06 12.94 -6.64
CA SER A 20 10.10 11.85 -6.51
C SER A 20 9.64 11.68 -5.05
N LEU A 21 10.57 11.73 -4.08
CA LEU A 21 10.24 11.63 -2.67
C LEU A 21 9.36 12.80 -2.23
N SER A 22 9.72 14.04 -2.61
CA SER A 22 8.92 15.22 -2.31
C SER A 22 7.54 15.15 -2.94
N GLY A 23 7.42 14.74 -4.21
CA GLY A 23 6.14 14.58 -4.90
C GLY A 23 5.25 13.54 -4.23
N ASN A 24 5.80 12.39 -3.85
CA ASN A 24 5.06 11.35 -3.13
C ASN A 24 4.61 11.81 -1.74
N LEU A 25 5.48 12.54 -1.02
CA LEU A 25 5.15 13.08 0.30
C LEU A 25 4.03 14.11 0.24
N LEU A 26 4.05 14.97 -0.79
CA LEU A 26 2.98 15.95 -1.04
C LEU A 26 1.69 15.29 -1.52
N ALA A 27 1.77 14.22 -2.32
CA ALA A 27 0.60 13.49 -2.83
C ALA A 27 -0.10 12.65 -1.75
N ALA A 28 0.63 12.16 -0.75
CA ALA A 28 0.08 11.33 0.32
C ALA A 28 -1.17 11.91 1.01
N PRO A 29 -1.18 13.18 1.48
CA PRO A 29 -2.39 13.77 2.08
C PRO A 29 -3.54 13.92 1.08
N PHE A 30 -3.27 14.26 -0.18
CA PHE A 30 -4.32 14.35 -1.21
C PHE A 30 -4.94 12.99 -1.52
N ASN A 31 -4.13 11.93 -1.59
CA ASN A 31 -4.62 10.57 -1.81
C ASN A 31 -5.45 10.06 -0.61
N GLY A 32 -5.08 10.43 0.62
CA GLY A 32 -5.88 10.13 1.81
C GLY A 32 -7.24 10.85 1.82
N LEU A 33 -7.25 12.15 1.50
CA LEU A 33 -8.47 12.96 1.39
C LEU A 33 -9.36 12.50 0.23
N LEU A 34 -8.77 12.10 -0.89
CA LEU A 34 -9.51 11.55 -2.03
C LEU A 34 -10.18 10.22 -1.63
N ALA A 35 -9.47 9.35 -0.91
CA ALA A 35 -10.05 8.11 -0.41
C ALA A 35 -11.24 8.38 0.53
N GLU A 36 -11.13 9.36 1.44
CA GLU A 36 -12.21 9.78 2.33
C GLU A 36 -13.41 10.35 1.55
N ALA A 37 -13.16 11.20 0.56
CA ALA A 37 -14.21 11.77 -0.28
C ALA A 37 -14.94 10.71 -1.11
N VAL A 38 -14.21 9.75 -1.68
CA VAL A 38 -14.79 8.63 -2.43
C VAL A 38 -15.60 7.72 -1.51
N GLU A 39 -15.11 7.45 -0.30
CA GLU A 39 -15.81 6.61 0.67
C GLU A 39 -17.13 7.26 1.10
N CYS A 40 -17.09 8.53 1.48
CA CYS A 40 -18.29 9.32 1.81
C CYS A 40 -19.29 9.36 0.66
N HIS A 41 -18.81 9.44 -0.59
CA HIS A 41 -19.66 9.41 -1.77
C HIS A 41 -20.39 8.07 -1.96
N ILE A 42 -19.77 6.95 -1.60
CA ILE A 42 -20.32 5.59 -1.79
C ILE A 42 -21.21 5.18 -0.60
N THR A 43 -20.77 5.45 0.64
CA THR A 43 -21.46 5.02 1.86
C THR A 43 -22.51 6.03 2.32
N GLY A 44 -22.39 7.30 1.92
CA GLY A 44 -23.21 8.40 2.42
C GLY A 44 -22.88 8.81 3.87
N VAL A 45 -21.84 8.24 4.47
CA VAL A 45 -21.45 8.49 5.86
C VAL A 45 -20.07 9.17 5.89
N PRO A 46 -19.94 10.34 6.55
CA PRO A 46 -18.64 10.97 6.72
C PRO A 46 -17.78 10.16 7.70
N ILE A 47 -16.48 10.01 7.41
CA ILE A 47 -15.54 9.30 8.28
C ILE A 47 -15.27 10.16 9.54
N PRO A 48 -15.59 9.67 10.76
CA PRO A 48 -15.41 10.47 11.97
C PRO A 48 -13.93 10.71 12.30
N GLY A 49 -13.51 11.98 12.30
CA GLY A 49 -12.13 12.36 12.65
C GLY A 49 -11.14 12.41 11.49
N GLY A 50 -11.63 12.39 10.24
CA GLY A 50 -10.86 12.69 9.05
C GLY A 50 -10.37 14.14 9.04
N GLY A 51 -9.06 14.31 8.88
CA GLY A 51 -8.47 15.63 8.85
C GLY A 51 -6.96 15.58 8.80
N MET A 52 -6.40 16.44 7.93
CA MET A 52 -4.96 16.64 7.74
C MET A 52 -4.19 16.82 9.07
N ARG A 53 -4.86 17.37 10.09
CA ARG A 53 -4.31 17.57 11.44
C ARG A 53 -4.01 16.27 12.20
N LYS A 54 -4.85 15.24 12.09
CA LYS A 54 -4.65 13.95 12.77
C LYS A 54 -3.56 13.12 12.07
N MET A 55 -3.55 13.17 10.72
CA MET A 55 -2.52 12.56 9.88
C MET A 55 -1.12 13.14 10.15
N MET A 56 -1.01 14.46 10.40
CA MET A 56 0.24 15.10 10.80
C MET A 56 0.66 14.77 12.24
N LEU A 57 -0.28 14.53 13.15
CA LEU A 57 0.02 14.13 14.53
C LEU A 57 0.51 12.67 14.63
N ASP A 58 0.11 11.81 13.69
CA ASP A 58 0.54 10.42 13.59
C ASP A 58 1.88 10.22 12.85
N LEU A 59 2.67 11.29 12.66
CA LEU A 59 3.94 11.24 11.90
C LEU A 59 4.91 10.18 12.43
N GLY A 60 5.06 10.05 13.75
CA GLY A 60 5.96 9.07 14.36
C GLY A 60 5.54 7.63 14.08
N ARG A 61 4.24 7.33 14.15
CA ARG A 61 3.67 6.02 13.79
C ARG A 61 3.81 5.74 12.30
N THR A 62 3.69 6.79 11.48
CA THR A 62 3.84 6.74 10.03
C THR A 62 5.27 6.37 9.62
N VAL A 63 6.31 6.95 10.24
CA VAL A 63 7.71 6.60 9.96
C VAL A 63 7.99 5.12 10.24
N VAL A 64 7.51 4.59 11.36
CA VAL A 64 7.66 3.15 11.69
C VAL A 64 6.91 2.27 10.67
N SER A 65 5.72 2.69 10.24
CA SER A 65 4.95 2.00 9.20
C SER A 65 5.70 1.98 7.85
N VAL A 66 6.29 3.11 7.44
CA VAL A 66 7.11 3.23 6.22
C VAL A 66 8.34 2.34 6.29
N LEU A 67 9.06 2.32 7.43
CA LEU A 67 10.21 1.44 7.62
C LEU A 67 9.82 -0.03 7.57
N ARG A 68 8.69 -0.43 8.17
CA ARG A 68 8.18 -1.80 8.08
C ARG A 68 7.79 -2.18 6.65
N LYS A 69 7.15 -1.26 5.90
CA LYS A 69 6.85 -1.43 4.47
C LYS A 69 8.12 -1.63 3.66
N LEU A 70 9.13 -0.78 3.87
CA LEU A 70 10.41 -0.87 3.18
C LEU A 70 11.15 -2.18 3.51
N ALA A 71 11.23 -2.54 4.79
CA ALA A 71 11.82 -3.80 5.23
C ALA A 71 11.11 -5.01 4.63
N TYR A 72 9.77 -4.98 4.56
CA TYR A 72 8.98 -6.02 3.93
C TYR A 72 9.28 -6.15 2.43
N ILE A 73 9.39 -5.02 1.72
CA ILE A 73 9.74 -5.01 0.29
C ILE A 73 11.11 -5.63 0.08
N VAL A 74 12.12 -5.15 0.81
CA VAL A 74 13.49 -5.63 0.69
C VAL A 74 13.58 -7.13 1.01
N LEU A 75 13.00 -7.54 2.14
CA LEU A 75 13.06 -8.94 2.59
C LEU A 75 12.38 -9.90 1.61
N ARG A 76 11.28 -9.48 0.97
CA ARG A 76 10.62 -10.30 -0.06
C ARG A 76 11.27 -10.20 -1.44
N ALA A 77 11.93 -9.10 -1.77
CA ALA A 77 12.61 -8.93 -3.04
C ALA A 77 13.86 -9.81 -3.13
N ILE A 78 14.64 -9.92 -2.05
CA ILE A 78 15.89 -10.71 -1.99
C ILE A 78 15.74 -12.13 -2.58
N PRO A 79 14.80 -12.99 -2.13
CA PRO A 79 14.68 -14.34 -2.68
C PRO A 79 14.30 -14.35 -4.16
N VAL A 80 13.50 -13.39 -4.63
CA VAL A 80 13.15 -13.29 -6.06
C VAL A 80 14.36 -12.83 -6.87
N LEU A 81 15.16 -11.90 -6.35
CA LEU A 81 16.43 -11.50 -6.96
C LEU A 81 17.39 -12.69 -7.06
N LEU A 82 17.55 -13.47 -6.00
CA LEU A 82 18.38 -14.67 -6.01
C LEU A 82 17.91 -15.70 -7.05
N LEU A 83 16.59 -15.80 -7.28
CA LEU A 83 16.01 -16.70 -8.28
C LEU A 83 16.47 -16.37 -9.72
N PHE A 84 16.77 -15.10 -10.03
CA PHE A 84 17.30 -14.72 -11.35
C PHE A 84 18.68 -15.32 -11.64
N TRP A 85 19.45 -15.68 -10.61
CA TRP A 85 20.81 -16.23 -10.76
C TRP A 85 20.84 -17.75 -10.93
N ILE A 86 19.72 -18.45 -10.68
CA ILE A 86 19.66 -19.91 -10.79
C ILE A 86 19.13 -20.30 -12.19
N PRO A 87 19.97 -20.86 -13.08
CA PRO A 87 19.55 -21.25 -14.42
C PRO A 87 18.45 -22.33 -14.35
N GLY A 88 17.39 -22.18 -15.15
CA GLY A 88 16.20 -23.03 -15.16
C GLY A 88 15.05 -22.48 -14.31
N LEU A 89 15.34 -22.07 -13.06
CA LEU A 89 14.36 -21.40 -12.19
C LEU A 89 14.16 -19.93 -12.52
N ASN A 90 15.13 -19.30 -13.17
CA ASN A 90 15.07 -17.92 -13.63
C ASN A 90 13.90 -17.63 -14.60
N LEU A 91 13.32 -18.65 -15.27
CA LEU A 91 12.12 -18.47 -16.10
C LEU A 91 10.89 -18.11 -15.27
N ALA A 92 10.80 -18.58 -14.01
CA ALA A 92 9.70 -18.24 -13.10
C ALA A 92 9.89 -16.87 -12.44
N ALA A 93 11.12 -16.34 -12.39
CA ALA A 93 11.45 -15.12 -11.67
C ALA A 93 10.69 -13.87 -12.17
N PRO A 94 10.54 -13.60 -13.48
CA PRO A 94 9.73 -12.48 -13.98
C PRO A 94 8.25 -12.59 -13.56
N VAL A 95 7.67 -13.80 -13.61
CA VAL A 95 6.27 -14.01 -13.22
C VAL A 95 6.08 -13.73 -11.73
N ILE A 96 6.96 -14.26 -10.89
CA ILE A 96 6.93 -14.02 -9.44
C ILE A 96 7.16 -12.53 -9.14
N TRP A 97 8.04 -11.87 -9.88
CA TRP A 97 8.29 -10.44 -9.76
C TRP A 97 7.05 -9.59 -10.08
N ILE A 98 6.33 -9.93 -11.15
CA ILE A 98 5.07 -9.26 -11.51
C ILE A 98 4.01 -9.50 -10.43
N LEU A 99 3.85 -10.72 -9.95
CA LEU A 99 2.90 -11.03 -8.87
C LEU A 99 3.24 -10.26 -7.59
N PHE A 100 4.53 -10.15 -7.27
CA PHE A 100 5.00 -9.36 -6.15
C PHE A 100 4.73 -7.86 -6.35
N GLY A 101 4.98 -7.32 -7.55
CA GLY A 101 4.67 -5.94 -7.91
C GLY A 101 3.18 -5.62 -7.81
N ALA A 102 2.33 -6.50 -8.35
CA ALA A 102 0.88 -6.39 -8.23
C ALA A 102 0.42 -6.40 -6.77
N TRP A 103 0.93 -7.34 -5.97
CA TRP A 103 0.65 -7.39 -4.53
C TRP A 103 1.07 -6.09 -3.82
N MET A 104 2.26 -5.58 -4.14
CA MET A 104 2.75 -4.33 -3.55
C MET A 104 1.89 -3.12 -3.95
N LEU A 105 1.48 -3.02 -5.21
CA LEU A 105 0.57 -1.97 -5.68
C LEU A 105 -0.78 -2.02 -4.97
N ALA A 106 -1.33 -3.23 -4.77
CA ALA A 106 -2.57 -3.40 -4.04
C ALA A 106 -2.45 -2.88 -2.60
N ILE A 107 -1.38 -3.25 -1.90
CA ILE A 107 -1.10 -2.72 -0.56
C ILE A 107 -0.98 -1.20 -0.59
N SER A 108 -0.24 -0.64 -1.54
CA SER A 108 0.03 0.80 -1.61
C SER A 108 -1.24 1.65 -1.77
N TYR A 109 -2.20 1.21 -2.58
CA TYR A 109 -3.44 1.96 -2.79
C TYR A 109 -4.51 1.68 -1.72
N VAL A 110 -4.60 0.44 -1.22
CA VAL A 110 -5.54 0.09 -0.14
C VAL A 110 -5.12 0.68 1.21
N ASP A 111 -3.84 1.01 1.39
CA ASP A 111 -3.34 1.74 2.55
C ASP A 111 -4.02 3.10 2.78
N TYR A 112 -4.55 3.77 1.74
CA TYR A 112 -5.25 5.05 1.90
C TYR A 112 -6.59 4.89 2.66
N PRO A 113 -7.59 4.12 2.18
CA PRO A 113 -8.84 3.94 2.92
C PRO A 113 -8.65 3.21 4.26
N MET A 114 -7.75 2.23 4.33
CA MET A 114 -7.45 1.54 5.59
C MET A 114 -6.73 2.45 6.59
N GLY A 115 -5.82 3.28 6.11
CA GLY A 115 -5.11 4.26 6.93
C GLY A 115 -6.02 5.33 7.51
N ASN A 116 -7.07 5.73 6.77
CA ASN A 116 -8.12 6.63 7.27
C ASN A 116 -8.88 6.04 8.47
N HIS A 117 -8.96 4.70 8.55
CA HIS A 117 -9.52 3.96 9.69
C HIS A 117 -8.49 3.62 10.78
N GLY A 118 -7.25 4.11 10.66
CA GLY A 118 -6.19 3.91 11.66
C GLY A 118 -5.54 2.53 11.66
N LEU A 119 -5.79 1.71 10.63
CA LEU A 119 -5.22 0.36 10.51
C LEU A 119 -3.71 0.42 10.30
N SER A 120 -2.99 -0.37 11.07
CA SER A 120 -1.54 -0.52 10.96
C SER A 120 -1.16 -1.43 9.79
N PHE A 121 0.07 -1.25 9.27
CA PHE A 121 0.57 -2.07 8.16
C PHE A 121 0.43 -3.60 8.34
N PRO A 122 0.70 -4.18 9.54
CA PRO A 122 0.44 -5.60 9.77
C PRO A 122 -1.02 -6.01 9.59
N GLU A 123 -1.98 -5.19 10.04
CA GLU A 123 -3.42 -5.43 9.92
C GLU A 123 -3.87 -5.32 8.47
N GLN A 124 -3.39 -4.29 7.76
CA GLN A 124 -3.62 -4.12 6.33
C GLN A 124 -3.19 -5.34 5.53
N ARG A 125 -1.96 -5.81 5.77
CA ARG A 125 -1.43 -7.01 5.14
C ARG A 125 -2.23 -8.27 5.49
N ARG A 126 -2.66 -8.40 6.75
CA ARG A 126 -3.46 -9.55 7.21
C ARG A 126 -4.78 -9.60 6.45
N GLN A 127 -5.54 -8.52 6.42
CA GLN A 127 -6.82 -8.47 5.72
C GLN A 127 -6.68 -8.72 4.22
N LEU A 128 -5.75 -8.01 3.57
CA LEU A 128 -5.50 -8.17 2.15
C LEU A 128 -5.02 -9.61 1.83
N GLY A 129 -4.32 -10.23 2.79
CA GLY A 129 -3.84 -11.61 2.75
C GLY A 129 -4.93 -12.66 2.89
N GLN A 130 -6.13 -12.32 3.38
CA GLN A 130 -7.29 -13.20 3.37
C GLN A 130 -7.97 -13.23 1.99
N ARG A 131 -7.83 -12.16 1.20
CA ARG A 131 -8.36 -12.06 -0.18
C ARG A 131 -7.26 -11.86 -1.22
N ARG A 132 -6.28 -12.78 -1.24
CA ARG A 132 -5.07 -12.66 -2.07
C ARG A 132 -5.35 -12.52 -3.57
N TYR A 133 -6.31 -13.28 -4.10
CA TYR A 133 -6.65 -13.22 -5.53
C TYR A 133 -7.29 -11.88 -5.93
N LEU A 134 -8.13 -11.34 -5.06
CA LEU A 134 -8.74 -10.02 -5.24
C LEU A 134 -7.67 -8.93 -5.21
N ALA A 135 -6.74 -9.01 -4.26
CA ALA A 135 -5.62 -8.09 -4.16
C ALA A 135 -4.69 -8.17 -5.39
N LEU A 136 -4.33 -9.38 -5.83
CA LEU A 136 -3.51 -9.58 -7.02
C LEU A 136 -4.23 -9.11 -8.30
N GLY A 137 -5.54 -9.32 -8.40
CA GLY A 137 -6.34 -8.84 -9.53
C GLY A 137 -6.38 -7.31 -9.59
N PHE A 138 -6.69 -6.65 -8.47
CA PHE A 138 -6.69 -5.20 -8.37
C PHE A 138 -5.30 -4.61 -8.65
N GLY A 139 -4.27 -5.12 -7.97
CA GLY A 139 -2.90 -4.66 -8.15
C GLY A 139 -2.34 -4.94 -9.53
N GLY A 140 -2.71 -6.05 -10.15
CA GLY A 140 -2.35 -6.40 -11.52
C GLY A 140 -3.02 -5.47 -12.54
N ALA A 141 -4.30 -5.14 -12.35
CA ALA A 141 -5.00 -4.16 -13.18
C ALA A 141 -4.37 -2.77 -13.05
N ALA A 142 -4.04 -2.34 -11.83
CA ALA A 142 -3.33 -1.08 -11.60
C ALA A 142 -1.94 -1.08 -12.25
N MET A 143 -1.19 -2.19 -12.13
CA MET A 143 0.13 -2.35 -12.76
C MET A 143 0.05 -2.24 -14.29
N PHE A 144 -0.95 -2.88 -14.90
CA PHE A 144 -1.19 -2.80 -16.33
C PHE A 144 -1.57 -1.39 -16.77
N ALA A 145 -2.43 -0.71 -16.01
CA ALA A 145 -2.80 0.67 -16.31
C ALA A 145 -1.61 1.64 -16.20
N LEU A 146 -0.75 1.47 -15.19
CA LEU A 146 0.49 2.24 -15.02
C LEU A 146 1.50 2.02 -16.15
N ALA A 147 1.46 0.86 -16.81
CA ALA A 147 2.34 0.55 -17.94
C ALA A 147 2.04 1.41 -19.19
N ILE A 148 0.86 2.03 -19.26
CA ILE A 148 0.45 2.88 -20.38
C ILE A 148 0.78 4.35 -20.03
N PRO A 149 1.79 4.99 -20.67
CA PRO A 149 2.32 6.28 -20.21
C PRO A 149 1.30 7.43 -20.21
N LEU A 150 0.40 7.47 -21.20
CA LEU A 150 -0.58 8.54 -21.35
C LEU A 150 -1.64 8.54 -20.25
N VAL A 151 -2.03 7.36 -19.77
CA VAL A 151 -3.06 7.20 -18.73
C VAL A 151 -2.46 7.23 -17.33
N ASN A 152 -1.16 6.98 -17.16
CA ASN A 152 -0.48 6.87 -15.86
C ASN A 152 -0.82 8.04 -14.90
N PHE A 153 -0.91 9.28 -15.41
CA PHE A 153 -1.32 10.45 -14.61
C PHE A 153 -2.71 10.32 -13.97
N LEU A 154 -3.66 9.66 -14.65
CA LEU A 154 -5.02 9.42 -14.15
C LEU A 154 -5.12 8.11 -13.35
N VAL A 155 -4.12 7.23 -13.44
CA VAL A 155 -4.16 5.94 -12.74
C VAL A 155 -4.08 6.14 -11.24
N ILE A 156 -3.32 7.10 -10.74
CA ILE A 156 -3.23 7.35 -9.29
C ILE A 156 -4.62 7.66 -8.68
N PRO A 157 -5.36 8.70 -9.13
CA PRO A 157 -6.69 8.97 -8.55
C PRO A 157 -7.69 7.84 -8.81
N ALA A 158 -7.64 7.20 -9.98
CA ALA A 158 -8.52 6.08 -10.30
C ALA A 158 -8.26 4.84 -9.42
N ALA A 159 -6.98 4.53 -9.14
CA ALA A 159 -6.58 3.42 -8.28
C ALA A 159 -6.89 3.71 -6.82
N VAL A 160 -6.75 4.96 -6.35
CA VAL A 160 -7.21 5.36 -5.01
C VAL A 160 -8.72 5.14 -4.88
N ALA A 161 -9.52 5.64 -5.84
CA ALA A 161 -10.96 5.45 -5.82
C ALA A 161 -11.36 3.96 -5.88
N GLY A 162 -10.71 3.19 -6.76
CA GLY A 162 -10.92 1.75 -6.88
C GLY A 162 -10.55 0.98 -5.61
N ALA A 163 -9.47 1.37 -4.93
CA ALA A 163 -9.06 0.79 -3.66
C ALA A 163 -10.07 1.11 -2.54
N THR A 164 -10.65 2.32 -2.54
CA THR A 164 -11.73 2.69 -1.60
C THR A 164 -12.99 1.88 -1.84
N ILE A 165 -13.41 1.68 -3.10
CA ILE A 165 -14.54 0.79 -3.43
C ILE A 165 -14.24 -0.64 -2.94
N LEU A 166 -13.03 -1.14 -3.20
CA LEU A 166 -12.58 -2.46 -2.76
C LEU A 166 -12.65 -2.62 -1.25
N TRP A 167 -12.26 -1.57 -0.53
CA TRP A 167 -12.32 -1.49 0.92
C TRP A 167 -13.75 -1.69 1.42
N VAL A 168 -14.65 -0.77 1.04
CA VAL A 168 -16.06 -0.75 1.47
C VAL A 168 -16.78 -2.06 1.12
N GLU A 169 -16.59 -2.57 -0.10
CA GLU A 169 -17.38 -3.71 -0.56
C GLU A 169 -16.89 -5.08 -0.06
N ARG A 170 -15.59 -5.22 0.23
CA ARG A 170 -14.96 -6.54 0.39
C ARG A 170 -14.03 -6.67 1.60
N LEU A 171 -13.41 -5.59 2.07
CA LEU A 171 -12.39 -5.65 3.13
C LEU A 171 -12.90 -5.17 4.49
N GLU A 172 -13.79 -4.18 4.53
CA GLU A 172 -14.38 -3.66 5.78
C GLU A 172 -15.05 -4.79 6.61
N LYS A 173 -15.80 -5.67 5.94
CA LYS A 173 -16.43 -6.83 6.59
C LYS A 173 -15.44 -7.79 7.23
N VAL A 174 -14.26 -7.92 6.61
CA VAL A 174 -13.18 -8.76 7.14
C VAL A 174 -12.60 -8.12 8.41
N GLN A 175 -12.52 -6.78 8.45
CA GLN A 175 -12.12 -6.05 9.64
C GLN A 175 -13.12 -6.22 10.78
N ALA A 176 -14.41 -6.02 10.50
CA ALA A 176 -15.47 -6.15 11.51
C ALA A 176 -15.49 -7.53 12.17
N ALA A 177 -15.28 -8.60 11.38
CA ALA A 177 -15.17 -9.96 11.91
C ALA A 177 -13.91 -10.15 12.78
N ALA A 178 -12.78 -9.56 12.39
CA ALA A 178 -11.54 -9.65 13.15
C ALA A 178 -11.61 -8.88 14.48
N ASP A 179 -12.33 -7.76 14.51
CA ASP A 179 -12.55 -6.96 15.72
C ASP A 179 -13.47 -7.67 16.71
N GLY A 180 -14.50 -8.37 16.22
CA GLY A 180 -15.37 -9.22 17.04
C GLY A 180 -14.61 -10.38 17.70
N GLU A 181 -13.77 -11.09 16.96
CA GLU A 181 -12.98 -12.21 17.51
C GLU A 181 -11.96 -11.74 18.56
N GLN A 182 -11.40 -10.54 18.39
CA GLN A 182 -10.52 -9.93 19.40
C GLN A 182 -11.26 -9.53 20.68
N ALA A 183 -12.49 -9.04 20.56
CA ALA A 183 -13.33 -8.70 21.71
C ALA A 183 -13.70 -9.96 22.52
N ASP A 184 -14.13 -11.03 21.86
CA ASP A 184 -14.47 -12.30 22.50
C ASP A 184 -13.24 -12.94 23.20
N ALA A 185 -12.06 -12.88 22.57
CA ALA A 185 -10.82 -13.39 23.17
C ALA A 185 -10.40 -12.58 24.41
N ALA A 186 -10.60 -11.26 24.39
CA ALA A 186 -10.34 -10.39 25.53
C ALA A 186 -11.30 -10.68 26.70
N GLU A 187 -12.57 -10.96 26.41
CA GLU A 187 -13.56 -11.36 27.42
C GLU A 187 -13.27 -12.74 28.01
N SER A 188 -12.90 -13.73 27.19
CA SER A 188 -12.51 -15.07 27.67
C SER A 188 -11.28 -15.00 28.59
N THR A 189 -10.27 -14.18 28.23
CA THR A 189 -9.08 -13.96 29.07
C THR A 189 -9.43 -13.25 30.38
N ARG A 190 -10.46 -12.40 30.37
CA ARG A 190 -10.95 -11.70 31.57
C ARG A 190 -11.74 -12.63 32.49
N GLN A 191 -12.51 -13.56 31.95
CA GLN A 191 -13.24 -14.58 32.71
C GLN A 191 -12.31 -15.65 33.30
N GLU A 192 -11.23 -16.02 32.62
CA GLU A 192 -10.25 -17.00 33.12
C GLU A 192 -9.40 -16.46 34.29
N ASN A 193 -9.24 -15.14 34.38
CA ASN A 193 -8.48 -14.46 35.44
C ASN A 193 -9.33 -13.96 36.63
N CYS A 194 -10.63 -14.29 36.66
CA CYS A 194 -11.54 -14.03 37.79
C CYS A 194 -11.88 -15.33 38.52
#